data_AF-A0A432IE97-F1
#
_entry.id   AF-A0A432IE97-F1
#
_cell.length_a   1.000
_cell.length_b   1.000
_cell.length_c   1.000
_cell.angle_alpha   90.00
_cell.angle_beta   90.00
_cell.angle_gamma   90.00
#
_symmetry.space_group_name_H-M   'P 1'
#
loop_
_entity.id
_entity.type
_entity.pdbx_description
1 polymer ?
#
loop_
_entity_poly.entity_id
_entity_poly.type
_entity_poly.pdbx_seq_one_letter_code
_entity_poly.pdbx_strand_id
1 'polypeptide(L)'
;MSHFNAKSRSVLVLLSIFLWIPIGADSRPIDQVNAADAQPSESVGVDPEPNPDQTGTATSAFEEEARVAELRRYSSDDIHRKNWNRALNEIRELVTLRPYHPDYHLTLGLIHRRLEGVNPGGIHLEEAIRKYEEYTDFGGEDAIAALLMAEAYAHVGNRDDAFQHLERAASYGMNIARAVQQFPALKEFTNDTRFVRASLRLERYNLSNIVSRDPFTGPWTGLGLGPGPMVTPVGPFDPLHQSELLAQAREAMDRVEYAIRNNDQVAAMEAYGVIETIGESIARFDQVEFSIELRSIMERLVEVEEGIDEIRVAYLYEQARSKMEKMKVAFSEQDFDLVHRLHGEVLSIGQDIGQAGESYKAASVLVIQAADQLLQRSEVVREFLAKQISVEGTVVSPVGSYGIIDGNLIPEGGQIRDALLDEVFRDRVIFLYHGELIEHKFGRF
;
A
#
# COMPACT_ATOMS: atom_id res chain seq x y z
N MET A 1 5.83 -32.69 33.44
CA MET A 1 5.68 -33.19 32.06
C MET A 1 4.21 -33.20 31.70
N SER A 2 3.70 -32.10 31.14
CA SER A 2 2.50 -32.04 30.28
C SER A 2 2.08 -30.57 30.03
N HIS A 3 2.98 -29.77 29.46
CA HIS A 3 2.55 -28.58 28.71
C HIS A 3 2.10 -29.07 27.33
N PHE A 4 0.88 -29.62 27.26
CA PHE A 4 0.23 -29.86 25.98
C PHE A 4 -0.32 -28.51 25.48
N ASN A 5 0.28 -28.06 24.40
CA ASN A 5 0.30 -26.72 23.87
C ASN A 5 -1.11 -26.22 23.44
N ALA A 6 -1.57 -25.11 24.00
CA ALA A 6 -2.84 -24.46 23.63
C ALA A 6 -2.86 -24.06 22.14
N LYS A 7 -1.69 -23.76 21.55
CA LYS A 7 -1.53 -23.47 20.10
C LYS A 7 -1.94 -24.63 19.20
N SER A 8 -1.85 -25.88 19.67
CA SER A 8 -2.21 -27.06 18.87
C SER A 8 -3.73 -27.31 18.82
N ARG A 9 -4.50 -26.81 19.80
CA ARG A 9 -5.95 -26.98 19.83
C ARG A 9 -6.68 -26.02 18.89
N SER A 10 -6.21 -24.79 18.73
CA SER A 10 -6.80 -23.84 17.76
C SER A 10 -6.59 -24.30 16.31
N VAL A 11 -5.42 -24.84 15.99
CA VAL A 11 -5.11 -25.40 14.66
C VAL A 11 -6.00 -26.62 14.35
N LEU A 12 -6.30 -27.47 15.35
CA LEU A 12 -7.17 -28.65 15.19
C LEU A 12 -8.67 -28.32 15.07
N VAL A 13 -9.14 -27.27 15.75
CA VAL A 13 -10.52 -26.77 15.61
C VAL A 13 -10.71 -26.00 14.29
N LEU A 14 -9.66 -25.36 13.77
CA LEU A 14 -9.66 -24.70 12.45
C LEU A 14 -9.54 -25.71 11.28
N LEU A 15 -8.80 -26.82 11.46
CA LEU A 15 -8.67 -27.90 10.47
C LEU A 15 -9.96 -28.70 10.25
N SER A 16 -10.84 -28.79 11.24
CA SER A 16 -12.08 -29.58 11.17
C SER A 16 -13.19 -28.93 10.33
N ILE A 17 -13.03 -27.65 9.96
CA ILE A 17 -13.98 -26.94 9.09
C ILE A 17 -13.68 -27.20 7.60
N PHE A 18 -12.44 -27.58 7.25
CA PHE A 18 -11.99 -27.75 5.86
C PHE A 18 -12.10 -29.18 5.32
N LEU A 19 -12.33 -30.17 6.19
CA LEU A 19 -12.42 -31.58 5.81
C LEU A 19 -13.76 -32.18 6.25
N TRP A 20 -14.85 -31.91 5.52
CA TRP A 20 -15.96 -32.89 5.49
C TRP A 20 -16.80 -32.90 4.21
N ILE A 21 -17.06 -34.15 3.79
CA ILE A 21 -17.89 -34.68 2.70
C ILE A 21 -19.36 -34.68 3.16
N PRO A 22 -20.37 -34.50 2.29
CA PRO A 22 -21.72 -34.12 2.71
C PRO A 22 -22.54 -35.31 3.22
N ILE A 23 -23.30 -35.11 4.31
CA ILE A 23 -24.48 -35.94 4.63
C ILE A 23 -25.60 -35.01 5.16
N GLY A 24 -26.74 -35.09 4.47
CA GLY A 24 -28.11 -34.66 4.76
C GLY A 24 -28.47 -33.84 6.02
N ALA A 25 -29.24 -32.77 5.76
CA ALA A 25 -30.40 -32.27 6.49
C ALA A 25 -30.31 -32.08 8.02
N ASP A 26 -30.45 -30.84 8.49
CA ASP A 26 -31.75 -30.34 8.94
C ASP A 26 -31.72 -28.83 9.23
N SER A 27 -32.85 -28.19 8.97
CA SER A 27 -33.06 -26.74 9.08
C SER A 27 -33.90 -26.44 10.31
N ARG A 28 -33.39 -25.64 11.27
CA ARG A 28 -34.22 -24.86 12.21
C ARG A 28 -33.51 -23.58 12.68
N PRO A 29 -34.23 -22.45 12.79
CA PRO A 29 -33.71 -21.19 13.34
C PRO A 29 -33.85 -21.17 14.87
N ILE A 30 -32.98 -20.43 15.56
CA ILE A 30 -33.14 -20.12 16.99
C ILE A 30 -33.16 -18.61 17.19
N ASP A 31 -34.38 -18.15 17.41
CA ASP A 31 -34.94 -17.06 18.22
C ASP A 31 -34.07 -15.92 18.77
N GLN A 32 -34.70 -14.74 18.60
CA GLN A 32 -34.58 -13.50 19.36
C GLN A 32 -34.71 -13.72 20.87
N VAL A 33 -33.87 -13.05 21.66
CA VAL A 33 -34.20 -12.69 23.05
C VAL A 33 -33.71 -11.26 23.36
N ASN A 34 -34.70 -10.36 23.40
CA ASN A 34 -34.94 -9.22 24.29
C ASN A 34 -33.80 -8.30 24.77
N ALA A 35 -34.01 -7.02 24.44
CA ALA A 35 -33.64 -5.86 25.22
C ALA A 35 -34.36 -5.80 26.57
N ALA A 36 -33.67 -5.35 27.62
CA ALA A 36 -34.14 -4.35 28.60
C ALA A 36 -33.05 -4.00 29.63
N ASP A 37 -33.10 -2.75 30.06
CA ASP A 37 -32.58 -2.18 31.32
C ASP A 37 -31.12 -1.68 31.40
N ALA A 38 -30.95 -0.38 31.10
CA ALA A 38 -30.17 0.53 31.96
C ALA A 38 -30.62 1.99 31.75
N GLN A 39 -31.05 2.63 32.85
CA GLN A 39 -31.50 4.02 32.93
C GLN A 39 -30.34 5.03 32.79
N PRO A 40 -30.62 6.30 32.40
CA PRO A 40 -29.60 7.32 32.19
C PRO A 40 -29.18 7.98 33.51
N SER A 41 -27.87 8.05 33.76
CA SER A 41 -27.30 8.87 34.82
C SER A 41 -26.98 10.27 34.29
N GLU A 42 -27.64 11.28 34.88
CA GLU A 42 -27.30 12.69 34.78
C GLU A 42 -25.84 12.93 35.22
N SER A 43 -25.02 13.49 34.33
CA SER A 43 -23.74 14.09 34.71
C SER A 43 -23.82 15.60 34.50
N VAL A 44 -23.77 16.30 35.62
CA VAL A 44 -23.70 17.75 35.82
C VAL A 44 -22.61 18.37 34.93
N GLY A 45 -22.99 19.43 34.20
CA GLY A 45 -22.06 20.25 33.45
C GLY A 45 -21.06 20.94 34.37
N VAL A 46 -19.78 20.69 34.13
CA VAL A 46 -18.66 21.50 34.60
C VAL A 46 -18.05 22.09 33.35
N ASP A 47 -18.24 23.39 33.13
CA ASP A 47 -17.51 24.13 32.12
C ASP A 47 -16.01 24.04 32.44
N PRO A 48 -15.13 23.66 31.50
CA PRO A 48 -13.71 23.66 31.75
C PRO A 48 -13.20 25.10 31.79
N GLU A 49 -12.67 25.53 32.94
CA GLU A 49 -11.84 26.73 33.04
C GLU A 49 -10.66 26.64 32.05
N PRO A 50 -10.33 27.73 31.32
CA PRO A 50 -9.20 27.73 30.41
C PRO A 50 -7.89 27.62 31.19
N ASN A 51 -7.15 26.55 30.91
CA ASN A 51 -5.85 26.27 31.49
C ASN A 51 -4.82 27.33 31.03
N PRO A 52 -4.21 28.12 31.94
CA PRO A 52 -3.32 29.22 31.57
C PRO A 52 -2.04 28.80 30.82
N ASP A 53 -1.66 27.51 30.88
CA ASP A 53 -0.48 26.97 30.19
C ASP A 53 -0.59 26.94 28.65
N GLN A 54 -1.79 27.01 28.07
CA GLN A 54 -1.95 27.04 26.61
C GLN A 54 -1.69 28.42 25.97
N THR A 55 -1.69 29.48 26.79
CA THR A 55 -1.46 30.85 26.28
C THR A 55 0.03 31.16 26.06
N GLY A 56 0.93 30.50 26.79
CA GLY A 56 2.38 30.65 26.62
C GLY A 56 2.90 30.00 25.34
N THR A 57 2.43 28.79 25.01
CA THR A 57 2.82 28.01 23.83
C THR A 57 2.28 28.59 22.52
N ALA A 58 1.07 29.15 22.53
CA ALA A 58 0.52 29.81 21.35
C ALA A 58 1.27 31.10 20.97
N THR A 59 1.77 31.84 21.98
CA THR A 59 2.54 33.07 21.76
C THR A 59 3.93 32.76 21.20
N SER A 60 4.60 31.71 21.71
CA SER A 60 5.90 31.27 21.19
C SER A 60 5.82 30.69 19.78
N ALA A 61 4.76 29.93 19.46
CA ALA A 61 4.56 29.38 18.11
C ALA A 61 4.33 30.48 17.07
N PHE A 62 3.56 31.52 17.41
CA PHE A 62 3.32 32.67 16.54
C PHE A 62 4.60 33.51 16.31
N GLU A 63 5.40 33.72 17.36
CA GLU A 63 6.70 34.39 17.25
C GLU A 63 7.69 33.60 16.39
N GLU A 64 7.69 32.28 16.50
CA GLU A 64 8.52 31.39 15.70
C GLU A 64 8.09 31.38 14.22
N GLU A 65 6.79 31.34 13.93
CA GLU A 65 6.26 31.44 12.56
C GLU A 65 6.58 32.81 11.93
N ALA A 66 6.44 33.89 12.68
CA ALA A 66 6.84 35.22 12.24
C ALA A 66 8.35 35.27 11.93
N ARG A 67 9.17 34.65 12.79
CA ARG A 67 10.62 34.55 12.60
C ARG A 67 10.98 33.74 11.35
N VAL A 68 10.32 32.60 11.12
CA VAL A 68 10.50 31.77 9.92
C VAL A 68 10.12 32.57 8.67
N ALA A 69 9.01 33.32 8.70
CA ALA A 69 8.59 34.14 7.57
C ALA A 69 9.59 35.27 7.25
N GLU A 70 10.12 35.94 8.27
CA GLU A 70 11.19 36.94 8.12
C GLU A 70 12.46 36.34 7.54
N LEU A 71 12.92 35.21 8.09
CA LEU A 71 14.13 34.53 7.62
C LEU A 71 14.01 34.08 6.16
N ARG A 72 12.85 33.53 5.74
CA ARG A 72 12.58 33.17 4.33
C ARG A 72 12.72 34.38 3.42
N ARG A 73 12.21 35.54 3.84
CA ARG A 73 12.30 36.79 3.08
C ARG A 73 13.74 37.27 2.97
N TYR A 74 14.47 37.34 4.09
CA TYR A 74 15.86 37.80 4.11
C TYR A 74 16.76 36.87 3.30
N SER A 75 16.62 35.55 3.47
CA SER A 75 17.40 34.56 2.72
C SER A 75 17.19 34.67 1.22
N SER A 76 15.94 34.88 0.79
CA SER A 76 15.65 35.08 -0.64
C SER A 76 16.31 36.36 -1.18
N ASP A 77 16.19 37.48 -0.45
CA ASP A 77 16.79 38.77 -0.84
C ASP A 77 18.32 38.68 -0.94
N ASP A 78 18.97 38.01 0.03
CA ASP A 78 20.42 37.88 0.05
C ASP A 78 20.95 36.86 -0.98
N ILE A 79 20.18 35.81 -1.30
CA ILE A 79 20.48 34.93 -2.44
C ILE A 79 20.42 35.72 -3.76
N HIS A 80 19.39 36.55 -3.97
CA HIS A 80 19.27 37.38 -5.18
C HIS A 80 20.42 38.39 -5.31
N ARG A 81 20.87 38.95 -4.19
CA ARG A 81 22.00 39.87 -4.12
C ARG A 81 23.37 39.18 -4.15
N LYS A 82 23.40 37.84 -4.19
CA LYS A 82 24.62 37.01 -4.13
C LYS A 82 25.43 37.20 -2.84
N ASN A 83 24.78 37.56 -1.75
CA ASN A 83 25.35 37.69 -0.41
C ASN A 83 25.43 36.32 0.28
N TRP A 84 26.20 35.39 -0.28
CA TRP A 84 26.18 33.97 0.08
C TRP A 84 26.45 33.68 1.57
N ASN A 85 27.32 34.45 2.22
CA ASN A 85 27.64 34.26 3.65
C ASN A 85 26.47 34.64 4.58
N ARG A 86 25.67 35.63 4.21
CA ARG A 86 24.49 36.02 5.00
C ARG A 86 23.33 35.06 4.77
N ALA A 87 23.05 34.74 3.50
CA ALA A 87 22.10 33.71 3.13
C ALA A 87 22.41 32.36 3.80
N LEU A 88 23.69 31.99 3.93
CA LEU A 88 24.11 30.79 4.64
C LEU A 88 23.65 30.79 6.11
N ASN A 89 23.84 31.91 6.82
CA ASN A 89 23.46 32.02 8.23
C ASN A 89 21.93 32.00 8.40
N GLU A 90 21.20 32.68 7.53
CA GLU A 90 19.73 32.75 7.57
C GLU A 90 19.09 31.40 7.27
N ILE A 91 19.58 30.67 6.26
CA ILE A 91 19.11 29.31 5.94
C ILE A 91 19.51 28.32 7.04
N ARG A 92 20.68 28.46 7.68
CA ARG A 92 21.04 27.64 8.84
C ARG A 92 20.07 27.84 10.00
N GLU A 93 19.67 29.08 10.27
CA GLU A 93 18.66 29.37 11.28
C GLU A 93 17.30 28.74 10.91
N LEU A 94 16.90 28.79 9.64
CA LEU A 94 15.70 28.10 9.16
C LEU A 94 15.76 26.58 9.35
N VAL A 95 16.91 25.95 9.07
CA VAL A 95 17.11 24.52 9.34
C VAL A 95 17.05 24.23 10.84
N THR A 96 17.52 25.12 11.71
CA THR A 96 17.38 24.92 13.17
C THR A 96 15.94 25.01 13.65
N LEU A 97 15.13 25.90 13.06
CA LEU A 97 13.71 26.08 13.41
C LEU A 97 12.82 25.00 12.79
N ARG A 98 13.15 24.53 11.57
CA ARG A 98 12.43 23.47 10.86
C ARG A 98 13.41 22.43 10.33
N PRO A 99 13.90 21.52 11.21
CA PRO A 99 14.93 20.54 10.84
C PRO A 99 14.50 19.55 9.77
N TYR A 100 13.20 19.29 9.62
CA TYR A 100 12.67 18.29 8.70
C TYR A 100 12.14 18.89 7.39
N HIS A 101 12.38 20.18 7.12
CA HIS A 101 11.91 20.80 5.88
C HIS A 101 12.91 20.56 4.74
N PRO A 102 12.57 19.76 3.71
CA PRO A 102 13.52 19.34 2.66
C PRO A 102 14.10 20.53 1.90
N ASP A 103 13.28 21.50 1.49
CA ASP A 103 13.76 22.64 0.68
C ASP A 103 14.84 23.49 1.36
N TYR A 104 14.89 23.53 2.70
CA TYR A 104 15.92 24.27 3.42
C TYR A 104 17.27 23.59 3.32
N HIS A 105 17.29 22.25 3.38
CA HIS A 105 18.48 21.45 3.16
C HIS A 105 18.97 21.54 1.71
N LEU A 106 18.05 21.48 0.74
CA LEU A 106 18.38 21.69 -0.67
C LEU A 106 19.01 23.08 -0.89
N THR A 107 18.38 24.13 -0.35
CA THR A 107 18.88 25.51 -0.47
C THR A 107 20.24 25.67 0.20
N LEU A 108 20.44 25.06 1.37
CA LEU A 108 21.70 25.08 2.10
C LEU A 108 22.82 24.39 1.29
N GLY A 109 22.53 23.25 0.67
CA GLY A 109 23.45 22.55 -0.22
C GLY A 109 23.82 23.39 -1.45
N LEU A 110 22.84 24.07 -2.07
CA LEU A 110 23.07 24.96 -3.20
C LEU A 110 23.92 26.18 -2.83
N ILE A 111 23.73 26.75 -1.64
CA ILE A 111 24.56 27.85 -1.12
C ILE A 111 25.99 27.38 -0.90
N HIS A 112 26.18 26.21 -0.29
CA HIS A 112 27.50 25.60 -0.11
C HIS A 112 28.20 25.35 -1.47
N ARG A 113 27.49 24.80 -2.45
CA ARG A 113 27.99 24.67 -3.83
C ARG A 113 28.43 26.01 -4.42
N ARG A 114 27.67 27.09 -4.21
CA ARG A 114 28.03 28.44 -4.68
C ARG A 114 29.25 29.01 -3.96
N LEU A 115 29.36 28.76 -2.65
CA LEU A 115 30.49 29.21 -1.84
C LEU A 115 31.80 28.52 -2.25
N GLU A 116 31.78 27.24 -2.64
CA GLU A 116 32.96 26.57 -3.20
C GLU A 116 33.48 27.29 -4.45
N GLY A 117 32.58 27.74 -5.34
CA GLY A 117 32.98 28.49 -6.53
C GLY A 117 33.61 29.86 -6.23
N VAL A 118 33.36 30.42 -5.04
CA VAL A 118 33.94 31.69 -4.58
C VAL A 118 35.21 31.47 -3.77
N ASN A 119 35.21 30.46 -2.89
CA ASN A 119 36.29 30.07 -2.00
C ASN A 119 36.58 28.57 -2.15
N PRO A 120 37.42 28.18 -3.12
CA PRO A 120 37.72 26.76 -3.35
C PRO A 120 38.53 26.17 -2.19
N GLY A 121 38.07 25.03 -1.67
CA GLY A 121 38.70 24.37 -0.53
C GLY A 121 38.18 22.96 -0.23
N GLY A 122 37.22 22.44 -1.01
CA GLY A 122 36.63 21.10 -0.87
C GLY A 122 35.59 20.97 0.25
N ILE A 123 35.77 21.69 1.36
CA ILE A 123 34.90 21.61 2.54
C ILE A 123 33.44 21.95 2.22
N HIS A 124 33.19 22.91 1.32
CA HIS A 124 31.82 23.26 0.97
C HIS A 124 31.15 22.23 0.06
N LEU A 125 31.90 21.45 -0.72
CA LEU A 125 31.32 20.37 -1.53
C LEU A 125 30.90 19.19 -0.66
N GLU A 126 31.70 18.83 0.34
CA GLU A 126 31.36 17.78 1.31
C GLU A 126 30.08 18.14 2.07
N GLU A 127 29.99 19.39 2.55
CA GLU A 127 28.78 19.90 3.20
C GLU A 127 27.58 19.94 2.25
N ALA A 128 27.77 20.29 0.98
CA ALA A 128 26.69 20.26 -0.01
C ALA A 128 26.15 18.84 -0.24
N ILE A 129 27.04 17.84 -0.35
CA ILE A 129 26.65 16.42 -0.51
C ILE A 129 25.81 15.99 0.68
N ARG A 130 26.28 16.23 1.92
CA ARG A 130 25.54 15.88 3.13
C ARG A 130 24.14 16.50 3.15
N LYS A 131 24.01 17.76 2.72
CA LYS A 131 22.70 18.43 2.67
C LYS A 131 21.78 17.92 1.57
N TYR A 132 22.31 17.38 0.48
CA TYR A 132 21.50 16.69 -0.51
C TYR A 132 21.01 15.32 -0.03
N GLU A 133 21.79 14.63 0.83
CA GLU A 133 21.35 13.38 1.48
C GLU A 133 20.24 13.67 2.50
N GLU A 134 20.43 14.69 3.35
CA GLU A 134 19.38 15.15 4.27
C GLU A 134 18.10 15.58 3.52
N TYR A 135 18.24 16.22 2.35
CA TYR A 135 17.09 16.55 1.50
C TYR A 135 16.30 15.31 1.04
N THR A 136 16.97 14.22 0.66
CA THR A 136 16.28 12.97 0.31
C THR A 136 15.65 12.30 1.54
N ASP A 137 16.36 12.30 2.66
CA ASP A 137 15.86 11.70 3.91
C ASP A 137 14.58 12.38 4.42
N PHE A 138 14.40 13.67 4.12
CA PHE A 138 13.23 14.45 4.48
C PHE A 138 12.18 14.57 3.35
N GLY A 139 12.19 13.67 2.37
CA GLY A 139 11.13 13.57 1.36
C GLY A 139 11.29 14.50 0.15
N GLY A 140 12.50 14.98 -0.11
CA GLY A 140 12.86 15.68 -1.34
C GLY A 140 12.83 14.78 -2.59
N GLU A 141 12.84 15.40 -3.77
CA GLU A 141 12.88 14.69 -5.05
C GLU A 141 14.25 14.01 -5.29
N ASP A 142 14.29 12.68 -5.19
CA ASP A 142 15.49 11.84 -5.35
C ASP A 142 16.26 12.09 -6.64
N ALA A 143 15.54 12.34 -7.73
CA ALA A 143 16.15 12.58 -9.04
C ALA A 143 17.00 13.86 -9.04
N ILE A 144 16.51 14.92 -8.40
CA ILE A 144 17.21 16.21 -8.26
C ILE A 144 18.40 16.06 -7.33
N ALA A 145 18.22 15.39 -6.19
CA ALA A 145 19.30 15.14 -5.25
C ALA A 145 20.45 14.37 -5.89
N ALA A 146 20.13 13.28 -6.60
CA ALA A 146 21.11 12.46 -7.30
C ALA A 146 21.88 13.27 -8.37
N LEU A 147 21.21 14.16 -9.12
CA LEU A 147 21.89 15.02 -10.08
C LEU A 147 22.86 16.01 -9.41
N LEU A 148 22.44 16.64 -8.30
CA LEU A 148 23.25 17.61 -7.57
C LEU A 148 24.44 16.96 -6.85
N MET A 149 24.26 15.74 -6.33
CA MET A 149 25.36 14.91 -5.81
C MET A 149 26.35 14.55 -6.91
N ALA A 150 25.86 14.16 -8.10
CA ALA A 150 26.74 13.86 -9.23
C ALA A 150 27.61 15.07 -9.62
N GLU A 151 27.02 16.27 -9.64
CA GLU A 151 27.76 17.51 -9.88
C GLU A 151 28.84 17.74 -8.80
N ALA A 152 28.48 17.58 -7.52
CA ALA A 152 29.41 17.77 -6.41
C ALA A 152 30.58 16.77 -6.47
N TYR A 153 30.32 15.48 -6.71
CA TYR A 153 31.37 14.48 -6.89
C TYR A 153 32.25 14.73 -8.11
N ALA A 154 31.67 15.24 -9.21
CA ALA A 154 32.43 15.66 -10.38
C ALA A 154 33.39 16.81 -10.05
N HIS A 155 32.97 17.78 -9.23
CA HIS A 155 33.83 18.87 -8.75
C HIS A 155 34.98 18.37 -7.85
N VAL A 156 34.74 17.36 -7.02
CA VAL A 156 35.76 16.71 -6.19
C VAL A 156 36.73 15.86 -7.04
N GLY A 157 36.37 15.55 -8.29
CA GLY A 157 37.15 14.70 -9.19
C GLY A 157 36.89 13.21 -9.00
N ASN A 158 35.85 12.85 -8.24
CA ASN A 158 35.45 11.46 -8.05
C ASN A 158 34.50 11.02 -9.18
N ARG A 159 35.11 10.50 -10.25
CA ARG A 159 34.40 10.15 -11.48
C ARG A 159 33.43 8.99 -11.31
N ASP A 160 33.77 7.97 -10.51
CA ASP A 160 32.94 6.78 -10.37
C ASP A 160 31.65 7.07 -9.60
N ASP A 161 31.73 7.81 -8.49
CA ASP A 161 30.54 8.20 -7.71
C ASP A 161 29.66 9.17 -8.52
N ALA A 162 30.25 10.11 -9.26
CA ALA A 162 29.50 10.98 -10.16
C ALA A 162 28.69 10.19 -11.19
N PHE A 163 29.24 9.11 -11.76
CA PHE A 163 28.49 8.23 -12.66
C PHE A 163 27.39 7.46 -11.96
N GLN A 164 27.65 6.92 -10.78
CA GLN A 164 26.64 6.18 -10.02
C GLN A 164 25.42 7.06 -9.74
N HIS A 165 25.65 8.31 -9.35
CA HIS A 165 24.58 9.26 -9.08
C HIS A 165 23.85 9.74 -10.36
N LEU A 166 24.54 9.87 -11.51
CA LEU A 166 23.89 10.10 -12.81
C LEU A 166 22.99 8.94 -13.23
N GLU A 167 23.43 7.70 -13.02
CA GLU A 167 22.63 6.52 -13.29
C GLU A 167 21.40 6.45 -12.38
N ARG A 168 21.54 6.79 -11.10
CA ARG A 168 20.41 6.91 -10.15
C ARG A 168 19.42 7.97 -10.61
N ALA A 169 19.87 9.18 -10.95
CA ALA A 169 19.00 10.24 -11.47
C ALA A 169 18.22 9.77 -12.71
N ALA A 170 18.88 9.09 -13.65
CA ALA A 170 18.21 8.52 -14.82
C ALA A 170 17.22 7.40 -14.46
N SER A 171 17.51 6.58 -13.45
CA SER A 171 16.59 5.54 -12.98
C SER A 171 15.32 6.11 -12.34
N TYR A 172 15.41 7.29 -11.73
CA TYR A 172 14.27 8.04 -11.20
C TYR A 172 13.46 8.82 -12.26
N GLY A 173 13.74 8.63 -13.55
CA GLY A 173 12.96 9.27 -14.63
C GLY A 173 13.53 10.58 -15.17
N MET A 174 14.65 11.08 -14.64
CA MET A 174 15.20 12.38 -15.05
C MET A 174 15.97 12.32 -16.36
N ASN A 175 15.61 13.15 -17.34
CA ASN A 175 16.37 13.31 -18.59
C ASN A 175 17.76 13.94 -18.36
N ILE A 176 18.73 13.10 -17.99
CA ILE A 176 20.11 13.50 -17.68
C ILE A 176 20.82 14.13 -18.89
N ALA A 177 20.46 13.78 -20.12
CA ALA A 177 21.07 14.37 -21.33
C ALA A 177 20.72 15.86 -21.47
N ARG A 178 19.50 16.25 -21.10
CA ARG A 178 19.10 17.66 -21.01
C ARG A 178 19.65 18.31 -19.75
N ALA A 179 19.55 17.64 -18.60
CA ALA A 179 19.91 18.21 -17.31
C ALA A 179 21.40 18.60 -17.25
N VAL A 180 22.31 17.73 -17.70
CA VAL A 180 23.76 17.95 -17.70
C VAL A 180 24.19 19.20 -18.47
N GLN A 181 23.41 19.68 -19.44
CA GLN A 181 23.72 20.93 -20.15
C GLN A 181 23.77 22.15 -19.23
N GLN A 182 23.04 22.11 -18.11
CA GLN A 182 22.96 23.18 -17.12
C GLN A 182 24.12 23.15 -16.11
N PHE A 183 24.93 22.07 -16.09
CA PHE A 183 25.99 21.84 -15.11
C PHE A 183 27.35 21.70 -15.79
N PRO A 184 28.20 22.75 -15.76
CA PRO A 184 29.50 22.74 -16.43
C PRO A 184 30.41 21.58 -16.01
N ALA A 185 30.40 21.19 -14.73
CA ALA A 185 31.23 20.11 -14.20
C ALA A 185 30.88 18.72 -14.78
N LEU A 186 29.64 18.53 -15.24
CA LEU A 186 29.17 17.26 -15.77
C LEU A 186 29.41 17.11 -17.28
N LYS A 187 29.90 18.16 -17.97
CA LYS A 187 30.13 18.13 -19.43
C LYS A 187 31.13 17.07 -19.87
N GLU A 188 32.14 16.77 -19.05
CA GLU A 188 33.16 15.78 -19.40
C GLU A 188 32.61 14.35 -19.42
N PHE A 189 31.48 14.12 -18.74
CA PHE A 189 30.84 12.82 -18.61
C PHE A 189 29.98 12.47 -19.83
N THR A 190 29.60 13.45 -20.68
CA THR A 190 28.72 13.21 -21.84
C THR A 190 29.35 12.35 -22.92
N ASN A 191 30.68 12.30 -22.98
CA ASN A 191 31.44 11.51 -23.96
C ASN A 191 31.61 10.05 -23.53
N ASP A 192 31.21 9.70 -22.31
CA ASP A 192 31.37 8.36 -21.77
C ASP A 192 30.25 7.43 -22.23
N THR A 193 30.60 6.19 -22.54
CA THR A 193 29.64 5.16 -22.95
C THR A 193 28.63 4.82 -21.85
N ARG A 194 29.04 4.94 -20.57
CA ARG A 194 28.14 4.77 -19.41
C ARG A 194 27.03 5.82 -19.41
N PHE A 195 27.38 7.08 -19.67
CA PHE A 195 26.40 8.18 -19.75
C PHE A 195 25.40 7.98 -20.89
N VAL A 196 25.89 7.61 -22.08
CA VAL A 196 25.02 7.34 -23.25
C VAL A 196 24.05 6.21 -22.93
N ARG A 197 24.50 5.13 -22.29
CA ARG A 197 23.62 4.04 -21.87
C ARG A 197 22.56 4.48 -20.86
N ALA A 198 22.95 5.28 -19.86
CA ALA A 198 22.04 5.78 -18.83
C ALA A 198 20.98 6.72 -19.40
N SER A 199 21.37 7.63 -20.30
CA SER A 199 20.46 8.59 -20.94
C SER A 199 19.45 7.92 -21.89
N LEU A 200 19.85 6.87 -22.60
CA LEU A 200 18.96 6.09 -23.49
C LEU A 200 17.92 5.25 -22.75
N ARG A 201 18.10 4.97 -21.45
CA ARG A 201 17.09 4.21 -20.66
C ARG A 201 15.75 4.95 -20.59
N LEU A 202 15.76 6.28 -20.69
CA LEU A 202 14.56 7.12 -20.60
C LEU A 202 13.83 7.29 -21.93
N GLU A 203 14.52 7.08 -23.06
CA GLU A 203 13.86 7.15 -24.38
C GLU A 203 12.80 6.06 -24.57
N ARG A 204 12.78 5.03 -23.71
CA ARG A 204 11.74 3.99 -23.71
C ARG A 204 10.46 4.35 -22.97
N TYR A 205 10.40 5.47 -22.23
CA TYR A 205 9.28 5.76 -21.31
C TYR A 205 8.53 7.09 -21.51
N ASN A 206 8.82 7.88 -22.54
CA ASN A 206 8.17 9.20 -22.68
C ASN A 206 7.07 9.26 -23.74
N LEU A 207 5.83 9.02 -23.32
CA LEU A 207 4.65 9.76 -23.80
C LEU A 207 3.71 10.07 -22.63
N SER A 208 4.03 11.11 -21.86
CA SER A 208 3.03 12.05 -21.35
C SER A 208 3.72 13.37 -21.01
N ASN A 209 3.19 14.46 -21.54
CA ASN A 209 3.71 15.80 -21.38
C ASN A 209 3.69 16.21 -19.91
N ILE A 210 4.85 16.24 -19.26
CA ILE A 210 5.04 16.97 -18.01
C ILE A 210 5.59 18.34 -18.37
N VAL A 211 4.78 19.36 -18.11
CA VAL A 211 5.19 20.76 -18.13
C VAL A 211 6.33 20.91 -17.14
N SER A 212 7.54 21.06 -17.67
CA SER A 212 8.78 21.26 -16.94
C SER A 212 8.67 22.49 -16.04
N ARG A 213 8.52 22.29 -14.73
CA ARG A 213 8.85 23.30 -13.73
C ARG A 213 10.37 23.54 -13.81
N ASP A 214 10.79 24.78 -13.97
CA ASP A 214 12.21 25.14 -14.06
C ASP A 214 12.80 25.19 -12.63
N PRO A 215 13.77 24.33 -12.28
CA PRO A 215 14.35 24.29 -10.95
C PRO A 215 15.27 25.49 -10.63
N PHE A 216 15.49 26.41 -11.57
CA PHE A 216 16.35 27.59 -11.39
C PHE A 216 15.61 28.93 -11.43
N THR A 217 14.30 28.94 -11.57
CA THR A 217 13.45 30.09 -11.26
C THR A 217 12.81 29.85 -9.89
N GLY A 218 13.21 30.64 -8.89
CA GLY A 218 12.85 30.44 -7.48
C GLY A 218 11.33 30.43 -7.21
N PRO A 219 10.89 29.98 -6.02
CA PRO A 219 9.47 29.72 -5.74
C PRO A 219 8.62 30.97 -5.44
N TRP A 220 9.04 32.18 -5.85
CA TRP A 220 8.50 33.43 -5.26
C TRP A 220 7.87 34.43 -6.23
N THR A 221 7.28 33.97 -7.33
CA THR A 221 6.33 34.82 -8.08
C THR A 221 5.10 34.02 -8.46
N GLY A 222 4.01 34.26 -7.72
CA GLY A 222 2.70 33.70 -8.07
C GLY A 222 1.61 33.82 -7.01
N LEU A 223 1.52 34.94 -6.28
CA LEU A 223 0.23 35.33 -5.70
C LEU A 223 -0.72 35.66 -6.87
N GLY A 224 -1.63 34.73 -7.22
CA GLY A 224 -2.79 35.06 -8.07
C GLY A 224 -3.27 33.97 -9.05
N LEU A 225 -4.43 33.39 -8.71
CA LEU A 225 -5.53 32.88 -9.56
C LEU A 225 -5.24 31.96 -10.76
N GLY A 226 -5.70 30.70 -10.64
CA GLY A 226 -6.12 29.85 -11.75
C GLY A 226 -6.48 28.43 -11.30
N PRO A 227 -7.65 27.87 -11.65
CA PRO A 227 -8.03 26.51 -11.26
C PRO A 227 -7.36 25.51 -12.23
N GLY A 228 -6.18 25.03 -11.85
CA GLY A 228 -5.53 23.87 -12.46
C GLY A 228 -5.71 22.63 -11.58
N PRO A 229 -5.69 21.42 -12.16
CA PRO A 229 -5.97 20.19 -11.43
C PRO A 229 -4.95 19.99 -10.31
N MET A 230 -5.43 19.66 -9.12
CA MET A 230 -4.64 19.42 -7.92
C MET A 230 -3.57 18.36 -8.17
N VAL A 231 -2.35 18.80 -8.44
CA VAL A 231 -1.15 17.99 -8.29
C VAL A 231 -0.70 18.20 -6.86
N THR A 232 -0.71 17.13 -6.08
CA THR A 232 -0.34 17.07 -4.67
C THR A 232 0.98 17.80 -4.45
N PRO A 233 1.03 18.85 -3.61
CA PRO A 233 2.30 19.51 -3.31
C PRO A 233 3.14 18.55 -2.47
N VAL A 234 4.25 18.08 -3.03
CA VAL A 234 5.33 17.44 -2.26
C VAL A 234 5.99 18.55 -1.47
N GLY A 235 5.56 18.70 -0.23
CA GLY A 235 5.96 19.71 0.74
C GLY A 235 5.33 19.39 2.11
N PRO A 236 5.82 20.01 3.18
CA PRO A 236 5.30 19.76 4.52
C PRO A 236 3.83 20.15 4.61
N PHE A 237 3.12 19.48 5.52
CA PHE A 237 1.72 19.78 5.77
C PHE A 237 1.55 21.11 6.51
N ASP A 238 0.39 21.76 6.38
CA ASP A 238 0.07 22.91 7.21
C ASP A 238 0.03 22.50 8.70
N PRO A 239 0.44 23.36 9.65
CA PRO A 239 0.45 23.05 11.08
C PRO A 239 -0.89 22.50 11.61
N LEU A 240 -2.00 23.09 11.16
CA LEU A 240 -3.34 22.66 11.54
C LEU A 240 -3.62 21.23 11.03
N HIS A 241 -3.22 20.92 9.81
CA HIS A 241 -3.38 19.59 9.24
C HIS A 241 -2.47 18.54 9.92
N GLN A 242 -1.23 18.91 10.28
CA GLN A 242 -0.36 18.03 11.08
C GLN A 242 -0.99 17.70 12.44
N SER A 243 -1.60 18.70 13.10
CA SER A 243 -2.28 18.50 14.38
C SER A 243 -3.52 17.60 14.27
N GLU A 244 -4.27 17.69 13.17
CA GLU A 244 -5.42 16.83 12.89
C GLU A 244 -5.01 15.38 12.65
N LEU A 245 -3.98 15.15 11.83
CA LEU A 245 -3.45 13.81 11.59
C LEU A 245 -2.89 13.20 12.87
N LEU A 246 -2.23 14.00 13.70
CA LEU A 246 -1.71 13.54 14.98
C LEU A 246 -2.84 13.20 15.97
N ALA A 247 -3.92 13.98 16.00
CA ALA A 247 -5.11 13.66 16.80
C ALA A 247 -5.77 12.35 16.32
N GLN A 248 -5.85 12.13 15.01
CA GLN A 248 -6.34 10.87 14.43
C GLN A 248 -5.45 9.69 14.80
N ALA A 249 -4.12 9.86 14.76
CA ALA A 249 -3.18 8.82 15.17
C ALA A 249 -3.32 8.45 16.65
N ARG A 250 -3.52 9.44 17.54
CA ARG A 250 -3.80 9.21 18.97
C ARG A 250 -5.09 8.41 19.17
N GLU A 251 -6.18 8.84 18.54
CA GLU A 251 -7.47 8.16 18.65
C GLU A 251 -7.41 6.73 18.09
N ALA A 252 -6.72 6.54 16.98
CA ALA A 252 -6.49 5.23 16.40
C ALA A 252 -5.68 4.34 17.34
N MET A 253 -4.63 4.86 17.99
CA MET A 253 -3.83 4.07 18.95
C MET A 253 -4.66 3.64 20.16
N ASP A 254 -5.48 4.54 20.71
CA ASP A 254 -6.40 4.21 21.81
C ASP A 254 -7.41 3.13 21.40
N ARG A 255 -7.92 3.19 20.15
CA ARG A 255 -8.79 2.16 19.58
C ARG A 255 -8.07 0.82 19.41
N VAL A 256 -6.81 0.81 18.95
CA VAL A 256 -5.99 -0.41 18.86
C VAL A 256 -5.87 -1.05 20.24
N GLU A 257 -5.46 -0.28 21.26
CA GLU A 257 -5.30 -0.81 22.62
C GLU A 257 -6.62 -1.32 23.21
N TYR A 258 -7.73 -0.60 23.00
CA TYR A 258 -9.05 -1.00 23.46
C TYR A 258 -9.54 -2.27 22.75
N ALA A 259 -9.38 -2.34 21.43
CA ALA A 259 -9.79 -3.47 20.61
C ALA A 259 -9.01 -4.74 20.98
N ILE A 260 -7.70 -4.61 21.24
CA ILE A 260 -6.87 -5.72 21.73
C ILE A 260 -7.33 -6.21 23.10
N ARG A 261 -7.65 -5.31 24.04
CA ARG A 261 -8.17 -5.70 25.37
C ARG A 261 -9.50 -6.46 25.29
N ASN A 262 -10.34 -6.13 24.32
CA ASN A 262 -11.66 -6.74 24.13
C ASN A 262 -11.68 -7.88 23.10
N ASN A 263 -10.52 -8.24 22.54
CA ASN A 263 -10.38 -9.26 21.49
C ASN A 263 -11.23 -8.96 20.23
N ASP A 264 -11.44 -7.67 19.91
CA ASP A 264 -12.11 -7.21 18.69
C ASP A 264 -11.07 -7.03 17.58
N GLN A 265 -10.95 -8.07 16.76
CA GLN A 265 -9.88 -8.17 15.76
C GLN A 265 -10.07 -7.22 14.57
N VAL A 266 -11.33 -6.91 14.22
CA VAL A 266 -11.63 -6.06 13.05
C VAL A 266 -11.32 -4.61 13.39
N ALA A 267 -11.81 -4.13 14.54
CA ALA A 267 -11.57 -2.76 14.99
C ALA A 267 -10.07 -2.47 15.21
N ALA A 268 -9.30 -3.45 15.71
CA ALA A 268 -7.86 -3.32 15.88
C ALA A 268 -7.13 -3.11 14.54
N MET A 269 -7.48 -3.89 13.50
CA MET A 269 -6.84 -3.80 12.20
C MET A 269 -7.22 -2.53 11.42
N GLU A 270 -8.48 -2.10 11.51
CA GLU A 270 -8.92 -0.84 10.90
C GLU A 270 -8.16 0.36 11.50
N ALA A 271 -8.04 0.39 12.83
CA ALA A 271 -7.31 1.45 13.53
C ALA A 271 -5.80 1.38 13.26
N TYR A 272 -5.22 0.19 13.17
CA TYR A 272 -3.81 -0.01 12.79
C TYR A 272 -3.52 0.58 11.40
N GLY A 273 -4.35 0.30 10.40
CA GLY A 273 -4.16 0.82 9.04
C GLY A 273 -4.20 2.35 8.96
N VAL A 274 -5.01 2.99 9.82
CA VAL A 274 -5.02 4.46 9.94
C VAL A 274 -3.66 4.98 10.44
N ILE A 275 -3.04 4.34 11.44
CA ILE A 275 -1.74 4.78 11.96
C ILE A 275 -0.64 4.55 10.92
N GLU A 276 -0.64 3.42 10.22
CA GLU A 276 0.34 3.11 9.17
C GLU A 276 0.30 4.13 8.03
N THR A 277 -0.90 4.43 7.52
CA THR A 277 -1.08 5.44 6.45
C THR A 277 -0.63 6.84 6.88
N ILE A 278 -0.84 7.22 8.15
CA ILE A 278 -0.32 8.48 8.68
C ILE A 278 1.21 8.41 8.82
N GLY A 279 1.76 7.28 9.25
CA GLY A 279 3.19 7.04 9.39
C GLY A 279 3.97 7.15 8.07
N GLU A 280 3.38 6.73 6.94
CA GLU A 280 3.98 6.94 5.61
C GLU A 280 4.20 8.43 5.29
N SER A 281 3.41 9.31 5.90
CA SER A 281 3.49 10.76 5.71
C SER A 281 4.40 11.49 6.71
N ILE A 282 5.17 10.75 7.53
CA ILE A 282 6.05 11.31 8.57
C ILE A 282 7.07 12.34 8.04
N ALA A 283 7.56 12.14 6.81
CA ALA A 283 8.50 13.06 6.16
C ALA A 283 7.88 14.45 5.89
N ARG A 284 6.54 14.57 5.96
CA ARG A 284 5.80 15.82 5.74
C ARG A 284 5.53 16.60 7.02
N PHE A 285 5.94 16.09 8.17
CA PHE A 285 5.89 16.78 9.46
C PHE A 285 7.16 17.62 9.63
N ASP A 286 7.03 18.94 9.50
CA ASP A 286 8.15 19.87 9.67
C ASP A 286 8.32 20.38 11.11
N GLN A 287 7.26 20.30 11.93
CA GLN A 287 7.30 20.67 13.34
C GLN A 287 7.94 19.58 14.19
N VAL A 288 8.93 19.97 15.00
CA VAL A 288 9.70 19.04 15.83
C VAL A 288 8.81 18.32 16.84
N GLU A 289 7.90 19.06 17.50
CA GLU A 289 7.01 18.51 18.52
C GLU A 289 6.09 17.42 17.94
N PHE A 290 5.44 17.69 16.80
CA PHE A 290 4.55 16.74 16.16
C PHE A 290 5.27 15.53 15.56
N SER A 291 6.47 15.73 15.00
CA SER A 291 7.30 14.65 14.46
C SER A 291 7.76 13.68 15.55
N ILE A 292 8.23 14.20 16.69
CA ILE A 292 8.66 13.36 17.84
C ILE A 292 7.49 12.55 18.37
N GLU A 293 6.33 13.18 18.51
CA GLU A 293 5.16 12.49 19.04
C GLU A 293 4.63 11.41 18.09
N LEU A 294 4.55 11.68 16.78
CA LEU A 294 4.16 10.66 15.80
C LEU A 294 5.13 9.46 15.82
N ARG A 295 6.44 9.71 15.96
CA ARG A 295 7.43 8.63 16.14
C ARG A 295 7.16 7.82 17.40
N SER A 296 6.83 8.46 18.52
CA SER A 296 6.50 7.76 19.76
C SER A 296 5.24 6.90 19.63
N ILE A 297 4.23 7.36 18.89
CA ILE A 297 3.04 6.55 18.58
C ILE A 297 3.41 5.35 17.72
N MET A 298 4.25 5.53 16.70
CA MET A 298 4.72 4.43 15.86
C MET A 298 5.58 3.42 16.63
N GLU A 299 6.46 3.87 17.52
CA GLU A 299 7.25 2.97 18.38
C GLU A 299 6.35 2.14 19.30
N ARG A 300 5.32 2.76 19.92
CA ARG A 300 4.32 2.05 20.71
C ARG A 300 3.51 1.06 19.87
N LEU A 301 3.23 1.39 18.61
CA LEU A 301 2.54 0.46 17.70
C LEU A 301 3.36 -0.81 17.48
N VAL A 302 4.69 -0.68 17.31
CA VAL A 302 5.62 -1.81 17.17
C VAL A 302 5.63 -2.70 18.43
N GLU A 303 5.55 -2.11 19.63
CA GLU A 303 5.46 -2.90 20.88
C GLU A 303 4.18 -3.73 20.97
N VAL A 304 3.10 -3.24 20.36
CA VAL A 304 1.80 -3.91 20.31
C VAL A 304 1.72 -4.89 19.13
N GLU A 305 2.62 -4.76 18.15
CA GLU A 305 2.66 -5.53 16.89
C GLU A 305 2.83 -7.05 17.12
N GLU A 306 3.63 -7.47 18.10
CA GLU A 306 3.77 -8.90 18.45
C GLU A 306 2.43 -9.53 18.90
N GLY A 307 1.51 -8.75 19.48
CA GLY A 307 0.14 -9.19 19.79
C GLY A 307 -0.84 -9.05 18.63
N ILE A 308 -0.55 -8.12 17.70
CA ILE A 308 -1.34 -7.87 16.49
C ILE A 308 -1.10 -8.94 15.43
N ASP A 309 0.07 -9.58 15.37
CA ASP A 309 0.34 -10.62 14.36
C ASP A 309 -0.66 -11.79 14.43
N GLU A 310 -1.01 -12.24 15.64
CA GLU A 310 -2.03 -13.29 15.82
C GLU A 310 -3.43 -12.80 15.38
N ILE A 311 -3.72 -11.51 15.59
CA ILE A 311 -4.98 -10.85 15.20
C ILE A 311 -5.04 -10.64 13.67
N ARG A 312 -3.95 -10.18 13.07
CA ARG A 312 -3.79 -9.94 11.63
C ARG A 312 -3.98 -11.21 10.86
N VAL A 313 -3.35 -12.30 11.31
CA VAL A 313 -3.50 -13.62 10.70
C VAL A 313 -4.95 -14.10 10.81
N ALA A 314 -5.59 -13.97 11.99
CA ALA A 314 -7.00 -14.33 12.16
C ALA A 314 -7.94 -13.53 11.25
N TYR A 315 -7.70 -12.23 11.09
CA TYR A 315 -8.44 -11.36 10.19
C TYR A 315 -8.28 -11.76 8.71
N LEU A 316 -7.05 -12.02 8.28
CA LEU A 316 -6.76 -12.51 6.93
C LEU A 316 -7.44 -13.86 6.66
N TYR A 317 -7.51 -14.75 7.66
CA TYR A 317 -8.25 -16.00 7.53
C TYR A 317 -9.75 -15.80 7.32
N GLU A 318 -10.37 -14.90 8.07
CA GLU A 318 -11.81 -14.65 7.92
C GLU A 318 -12.12 -14.00 6.57
N GLN A 319 -11.25 -13.11 6.09
CA GLN A 319 -11.35 -12.59 4.73
C GLN A 319 -11.22 -13.69 3.67
N ALA A 320 -10.19 -14.54 3.77
CA ALA A 320 -9.99 -15.66 2.85
C ALA A 320 -11.21 -16.60 2.85
N ARG A 321 -11.75 -16.90 4.04
CA ARG A 321 -12.95 -17.72 4.21
C ARG A 321 -14.17 -17.09 3.54
N SER A 322 -14.44 -15.81 3.80
CA SER A 322 -15.56 -15.07 3.21
C SER A 322 -15.48 -15.05 1.68
N LYS A 323 -14.28 -14.82 1.14
CA LYS A 323 -14.03 -14.79 -0.32
C LYS A 323 -14.13 -16.17 -0.94
N MET A 324 -13.61 -17.21 -0.29
CA MET A 324 -13.80 -18.58 -0.72
C MET A 324 -15.27 -19.00 -0.74
N GLU A 325 -16.08 -18.56 0.23
CA GLU A 325 -17.51 -18.87 0.25
C GLU A 325 -18.22 -18.20 -0.94
N LYS A 326 -17.89 -16.95 -1.24
CA LYS A 326 -18.35 -16.26 -2.47
C LYS A 326 -17.89 -16.98 -3.74
N MET A 327 -16.67 -17.53 -3.74
CA MET A 327 -16.14 -18.30 -4.88
C MET A 327 -16.93 -19.59 -5.10
N LYS A 328 -17.35 -20.28 -4.03
CA LYS A 328 -18.23 -21.46 -4.14
C LYS A 328 -19.61 -21.10 -4.67
N VAL A 329 -20.19 -19.99 -4.22
CA VAL A 329 -21.47 -19.49 -4.73
C VAL A 329 -21.35 -19.18 -6.23
N ALA A 330 -20.34 -18.41 -6.63
CA ALA A 330 -20.08 -18.10 -8.03
C ALA A 330 -19.88 -19.35 -8.90
N PHE A 331 -19.16 -20.36 -8.39
CA PHE A 331 -19.01 -21.64 -9.06
C PHE A 331 -20.36 -22.35 -9.26
N SER A 332 -21.23 -22.35 -8.24
CA SER A 332 -22.58 -22.95 -8.33
C SER A 332 -23.51 -22.22 -9.31
N GLU A 333 -23.32 -20.90 -9.44
CA GLU A 333 -24.05 -20.04 -10.38
C GLU A 333 -23.43 -20.03 -11.79
N GLN A 334 -22.33 -20.78 -12.00
CA GLN A 334 -21.58 -20.84 -13.26
C GLN A 334 -20.98 -19.49 -13.71
N ASP A 335 -20.75 -18.56 -12.77
CA ASP A 335 -20.02 -17.30 -13.02
C ASP A 335 -18.50 -17.54 -12.86
N PHE A 336 -17.89 -18.15 -13.88
CA PHE A 336 -16.48 -18.53 -13.85
C PHE A 336 -15.51 -17.34 -13.88
N ASP A 337 -15.94 -16.19 -14.43
CA ASP A 337 -15.11 -14.98 -14.45
C ASP A 337 -15.00 -14.38 -13.05
N LEU A 338 -16.09 -14.41 -12.27
CA LEU A 338 -16.06 -14.03 -10.86
C LEU A 338 -15.22 -15.00 -10.02
N VAL A 339 -15.28 -16.31 -10.29
CA VAL A 339 -14.42 -17.31 -9.64
C VAL A 339 -12.93 -17.01 -9.86
N HIS A 340 -12.52 -16.69 -11.10
CA HIS A 340 -11.14 -16.35 -11.41
C HIS A 340 -10.68 -15.06 -10.72
N ARG A 341 -11.55 -14.05 -10.61
CA ARG A 341 -11.22 -12.80 -9.89
C ARG A 341 -11.04 -13.05 -8.39
N LEU A 342 -12.00 -13.76 -7.78
CA LEU A 342 -11.96 -14.09 -6.35
C LEU A 342 -10.76 -14.99 -6.01
N HIS A 343 -10.35 -15.90 -6.91
CA HIS A 343 -9.13 -16.69 -6.76
C HIS A 343 -7.89 -15.81 -6.59
N GLY A 344 -7.69 -14.81 -7.46
CA GLY A 344 -6.56 -13.89 -7.35
C GLY A 344 -6.54 -13.12 -6.02
N GLU A 345 -7.71 -12.71 -5.53
CA GLU A 345 -7.85 -12.07 -4.22
C GLU A 345 -7.49 -13.04 -3.08
N VAL A 346 -8.01 -14.28 -3.10
CA VAL A 346 -7.69 -15.29 -2.07
C VAL A 346 -6.21 -15.69 -2.11
N LEU A 347 -5.59 -15.75 -3.30
CA LEU A 347 -4.17 -16.02 -3.46
C LEU A 347 -3.32 -14.94 -2.79
N SER A 348 -3.66 -13.66 -2.99
CA SER A 348 -2.96 -12.54 -2.34
C SER A 348 -3.05 -12.62 -0.82
N ILE A 349 -4.26 -12.85 -0.29
CA ILE A 349 -4.48 -13.02 1.16
C ILE A 349 -3.69 -14.23 1.70
N GLY A 350 -3.68 -15.34 0.96
CA GLY A 350 -2.92 -16.53 1.30
C GLY A 350 -1.41 -16.25 1.38
N GLN A 351 -0.86 -15.46 0.46
CA GLN A 351 0.54 -15.04 0.50
C GLN A 351 0.84 -14.15 1.71
N ASP A 352 -0.04 -13.21 2.02
CA ASP A 352 0.09 -12.31 3.17
C ASP A 352 0.09 -13.08 4.50
N ILE A 353 -0.76 -14.10 4.63
CA ILE A 353 -0.75 -15.02 5.78
C ILE A 353 0.60 -15.74 5.91
N GLY A 354 1.21 -16.14 4.79
CA GLY A 354 2.51 -16.82 4.79
C GLY A 354 3.67 -15.89 5.15
N GLN A 355 3.54 -14.60 4.86
CA GLN A 355 4.53 -13.56 5.21
C GLN A 355 4.45 -13.14 6.67
N ALA A 356 3.29 -13.28 7.32
CA ALA A 356 3.10 -12.95 8.73
C ALA A 356 3.91 -13.85 9.71
N GLY A 357 4.43 -15.00 9.26
CA GLY A 357 5.36 -15.78 10.07
C GLY A 357 5.49 -17.24 9.67
N GLU A 358 6.59 -17.87 10.08
CA GLU A 358 6.88 -19.28 9.75
C GLU A 358 5.81 -20.25 10.28
N SER A 359 5.19 -19.94 11.42
CA SER A 359 4.11 -20.74 12.01
C SER A 359 2.85 -20.82 11.14
N TYR A 360 2.65 -19.87 10.22
CA TYR A 360 1.43 -19.73 9.42
C TYR A 360 1.61 -20.19 7.97
N LYS A 361 2.84 -20.47 7.52
CA LYS A 361 3.13 -20.99 6.18
C LYS A 361 2.30 -22.23 5.82
N ALA A 362 2.15 -23.17 6.75
CA ALA A 362 1.38 -24.38 6.49
C ALA A 362 -0.09 -24.09 6.17
N ALA A 363 -0.70 -23.16 6.89
CA ALA A 363 -2.11 -22.84 6.73
C ALA A 363 -2.35 -21.83 5.59
N SER A 364 -1.37 -20.99 5.24
CA SER A 364 -1.31 -20.25 3.97
C SER A 364 -1.38 -21.20 2.77
N VAL A 365 -0.54 -22.25 2.76
CA VAL A 365 -0.53 -23.27 1.69
C VAL A 365 -1.89 -23.94 1.54
N LEU A 366 -2.58 -24.25 2.65
CA LEU A 366 -3.90 -24.87 2.60
C LEU A 366 -4.97 -23.96 1.98
N VAL A 367 -4.96 -22.66 2.31
CA VAL A 367 -5.90 -21.68 1.73
C VAL A 367 -5.67 -21.56 0.22
N ILE A 368 -4.41 -21.46 -0.20
CA ILE A 368 -4.04 -21.37 -1.61
C ILE A 368 -4.45 -22.64 -2.35
N GLN A 369 -4.15 -23.82 -1.80
CA GLN A 369 -4.53 -25.10 -2.40
C GLN A 369 -6.06 -25.25 -2.54
N ALA A 370 -6.83 -24.81 -1.55
CA ALA A 370 -8.29 -24.86 -1.61
C ALA A 370 -8.85 -23.94 -2.73
N ALA A 371 -8.28 -22.74 -2.88
CA ALA A 371 -8.66 -21.83 -3.95
C ALA A 371 -8.26 -22.37 -5.33
N ASP A 372 -7.04 -22.90 -5.47
CA ASP A 372 -6.54 -23.52 -6.71
C ASP A 372 -7.42 -24.69 -7.14
N GLN A 373 -7.83 -25.54 -6.19
CA GLN A 373 -8.72 -26.65 -6.47
C GLN A 373 -10.05 -26.14 -7.04
N LEU A 374 -10.67 -25.11 -6.45
CA LEU A 374 -11.92 -24.55 -6.98
C LEU A 374 -11.74 -23.93 -8.37
N LEU A 375 -10.61 -23.26 -8.62
CA LEU A 375 -10.31 -22.72 -9.95
C LEU A 375 -10.18 -23.84 -10.99
N GLN A 376 -9.40 -24.89 -10.70
CA GLN A 376 -9.25 -26.04 -11.61
C GLN A 376 -10.59 -26.69 -11.94
N ARG A 377 -11.44 -26.89 -10.93
CA ARG A 377 -12.80 -27.43 -11.13
C ARG A 377 -13.63 -26.50 -12.02
N SER A 378 -13.53 -25.18 -11.82
CA SER A 378 -14.23 -24.19 -12.64
C SER A 378 -13.81 -24.22 -14.10
N GLU A 379 -12.52 -24.44 -14.38
CA GLU A 379 -12.01 -24.52 -15.75
C GLU A 379 -12.52 -25.78 -16.46
N VAL A 380 -12.52 -26.92 -15.77
CA VAL A 380 -13.06 -28.20 -16.29
C VAL A 380 -14.55 -28.06 -16.64
N VAL A 381 -15.34 -27.47 -15.74
CA VAL A 381 -16.78 -27.26 -15.99
C VAL A 381 -17.01 -26.27 -17.13
N ARG A 382 -16.25 -25.17 -17.17
CA ARG A 382 -16.33 -24.19 -18.26
C ARG A 382 -16.00 -24.81 -19.61
N GLU A 383 -14.96 -25.63 -19.67
CA GLU A 383 -14.57 -26.36 -20.88
C GLU A 383 -15.68 -27.31 -21.33
N PHE A 384 -16.28 -28.07 -20.41
CA PHE A 384 -17.40 -28.95 -20.71
C PHE A 384 -18.61 -28.18 -21.26
N LEU A 385 -19.00 -27.08 -20.61
CA LEU A 385 -20.14 -26.25 -21.04
C LEU A 385 -19.90 -25.62 -22.42
N ALA A 386 -18.65 -25.27 -22.76
CA ALA A 386 -18.29 -24.78 -24.08
C ALA A 386 -18.52 -25.81 -25.20
N LYS A 387 -18.58 -27.11 -24.90
CA LYS A 387 -18.89 -28.16 -25.89
C LYS A 387 -20.35 -28.13 -26.37
N GLN A 388 -21.23 -27.37 -25.70
CA GLN A 388 -22.65 -27.17 -26.07
C GLN A 388 -23.37 -28.49 -26.38
N ILE A 389 -23.29 -29.44 -25.47
CA ILE A 389 -23.98 -30.73 -25.58
C ILE A 389 -25.49 -30.49 -25.43
N SER A 390 -26.26 -30.93 -26.42
CA SER A 390 -27.72 -30.78 -26.42
C SER A 390 -28.38 -32.02 -25.83
N VAL A 391 -29.02 -31.88 -24.66
CA VAL A 391 -29.81 -32.96 -24.05
C VAL A 391 -31.28 -32.76 -24.40
N GLU A 392 -31.80 -33.61 -25.29
CA GLU A 392 -33.17 -33.52 -25.81
C GLU A 392 -34.18 -34.27 -24.94
N GLY A 393 -33.74 -35.27 -24.18
CA GLY A 393 -34.60 -36.03 -23.28
C GLY A 393 -33.92 -37.25 -22.68
N THR A 394 -34.67 -38.00 -21.88
CA THR A 394 -34.19 -39.23 -21.22
C THR A 394 -35.24 -40.32 -21.27
N VAL A 395 -34.79 -41.56 -21.43
CA VAL A 395 -35.63 -42.76 -21.37
C VAL A 395 -35.17 -43.58 -20.16
N VAL A 396 -35.98 -43.59 -19.10
CA VAL A 396 -35.71 -44.36 -17.89
C VAL A 396 -36.63 -45.57 -17.86
N SER A 397 -36.06 -46.78 -17.98
CA SER A 397 -36.77 -48.06 -18.04
C SER A 397 -36.17 -49.06 -17.04
N PRO A 398 -36.96 -50.04 -16.54
CA PRO A 398 -36.41 -51.14 -15.72
C PRO A 398 -35.32 -51.97 -16.42
N VAL A 399 -35.25 -51.89 -17.76
CA VAL A 399 -34.29 -52.62 -18.60
C VAL A 399 -33.01 -51.80 -18.85
N GLY A 400 -33.01 -50.51 -18.53
CA GLY A 400 -31.86 -49.61 -18.71
C GLY A 400 -32.27 -48.14 -18.84
N SER A 401 -31.35 -47.23 -18.49
CA SER A 401 -31.52 -45.79 -18.61
C SER A 401 -30.68 -45.23 -19.77
N TYR A 402 -31.28 -44.33 -20.54
CA TYR A 402 -30.67 -43.75 -21.74
C TYR A 402 -30.89 -42.24 -21.79
N GLY A 403 -29.89 -41.47 -22.21
CA GLY A 403 -30.01 -40.06 -22.59
C GLY A 403 -30.17 -39.91 -24.10
N ILE A 404 -31.03 -39.01 -24.56
CA ILE A 404 -31.10 -38.55 -25.95
C ILE A 404 -30.24 -37.28 -26.02
N ILE A 405 -29.03 -37.43 -26.56
CA ILE A 405 -27.98 -36.41 -26.52
C ILE A 405 -27.43 -36.21 -27.94
N ASP A 406 -27.43 -34.96 -28.41
CA ASP A 406 -27.08 -34.59 -29.79
C ASP A 406 -27.81 -35.46 -30.84
N GLY A 407 -29.11 -35.72 -30.63
CA GLY A 407 -29.93 -36.59 -31.48
C GLY A 407 -29.64 -38.10 -31.40
N ASN A 408 -28.72 -38.55 -30.53
CA ASN A 408 -28.35 -39.96 -30.38
C ASN A 408 -28.84 -40.54 -29.05
N LEU A 409 -29.24 -41.82 -29.06
CA LEU A 409 -29.58 -42.57 -27.84
C LEU A 409 -28.31 -43.14 -27.21
N ILE A 410 -27.95 -42.68 -26.01
CA ILE A 410 -26.72 -43.04 -25.32
C ILE A 410 -27.06 -43.72 -24.00
N PRO A 411 -26.61 -44.98 -23.78
CA PRO A 411 -26.84 -45.67 -22.51
C PRO A 411 -26.00 -45.05 -21.39
N GLU A 412 -26.44 -45.26 -20.15
CA GLU A 412 -25.62 -45.06 -18.95
C GLU A 412 -24.27 -45.79 -19.08
N GLY A 413 -23.17 -45.11 -18.75
CA GLY A 413 -21.79 -45.53 -19.01
C GLY A 413 -21.28 -45.25 -20.43
N GLY A 414 -22.10 -44.69 -21.32
CA GLY A 414 -21.72 -44.33 -22.69
C GLY A 414 -20.83 -43.08 -22.77
N GLN A 415 -19.97 -43.01 -23.79
CA GLN A 415 -19.02 -41.91 -23.98
C GLN A 415 -19.54 -40.86 -24.97
N ILE A 416 -19.34 -39.58 -24.65
CA ILE A 416 -19.92 -38.41 -25.35
C ILE A 416 -18.90 -37.27 -25.33
N ARG A 417 -18.31 -36.94 -26.50
CA ARG A 417 -17.35 -35.82 -26.65
C ARG A 417 -16.34 -35.72 -25.48
N ASP A 418 -15.69 -36.84 -25.19
CA ASP A 418 -14.70 -37.04 -24.11
C ASP A 418 -15.25 -37.05 -22.66
N ALA A 419 -16.55 -36.90 -22.45
CA ALA A 419 -17.23 -37.12 -21.18
C ALA A 419 -17.89 -38.50 -21.14
N LEU A 420 -18.17 -39.00 -19.93
CA LEU A 420 -18.92 -40.23 -19.70
C LEU A 420 -20.30 -39.87 -19.14
N LEU A 421 -21.36 -40.47 -19.69
CA LEU A 421 -22.71 -40.36 -19.14
C LEU A 421 -22.79 -41.25 -17.90
N ASP A 422 -22.71 -40.64 -16.72
CA ASP A 422 -22.57 -41.37 -15.46
C ASP A 422 -23.93 -41.85 -14.94
N GLU A 423 -24.89 -40.93 -14.79
CA GLU A 423 -26.23 -41.25 -14.30
C GLU A 423 -27.31 -40.54 -15.13
N VAL A 424 -28.45 -41.21 -15.33
CA VAL A 424 -29.60 -40.68 -16.07
C VAL A 424 -30.85 -40.68 -15.19
N PHE A 425 -31.39 -39.49 -14.95
CA PHE A 425 -32.65 -39.30 -14.24
C PHE A 425 -33.75 -38.82 -15.20
N ARG A 426 -34.97 -38.65 -14.68
CA ARG A 426 -36.14 -38.26 -15.50
C ARG A 426 -36.13 -36.79 -15.95
N ASP A 427 -35.39 -35.96 -15.25
CA ASP A 427 -35.37 -34.49 -15.33
C ASP A 427 -33.95 -33.92 -15.46
N ARG A 428 -32.94 -34.78 -15.43
CA ARG A 428 -31.52 -34.41 -15.50
C ARG A 428 -30.66 -35.59 -15.93
N VAL A 429 -29.48 -35.26 -16.44
CA VAL A 429 -28.39 -36.22 -16.67
C VAL A 429 -27.13 -35.74 -15.97
N ILE A 430 -26.29 -36.68 -15.53
CA ILE A 430 -25.01 -36.39 -14.89
C ILE A 430 -23.90 -36.88 -15.80
N PHE A 431 -22.96 -35.99 -16.10
CA PHE A 431 -21.77 -36.30 -16.88
C PHE A 431 -20.55 -36.34 -15.97
N LEU A 432 -19.69 -37.33 -16.16
CA LEU A 432 -18.35 -37.37 -15.58
C LEU A 432 -17.36 -36.85 -16.62
N TYR A 433 -16.72 -35.71 -16.35
CA TYR A 433 -15.74 -35.08 -17.22
C TYR A 433 -14.48 -34.70 -16.44
N HIS A 434 -13.33 -35.26 -16.81
CA HIS A 434 -12.04 -35.06 -16.11
C HIS A 434 -12.09 -35.20 -14.58
N GLY A 435 -12.96 -36.08 -14.06
CA GLY A 435 -13.13 -36.33 -12.62
C GLY A 435 -14.18 -35.44 -11.94
N GLU A 436 -14.79 -34.49 -12.66
CA GLU A 436 -15.90 -33.67 -12.17
C GLU A 436 -17.26 -34.22 -12.61
N LEU A 437 -18.22 -34.21 -11.69
CA LEU A 437 -19.61 -34.57 -11.95
C LEU A 437 -20.40 -33.30 -12.30
N ILE A 438 -20.94 -33.26 -13.51
CA ILE A 438 -21.63 -32.09 -14.07
C ILE A 438 -23.09 -32.46 -14.30
N GLU A 439 -23.98 -31.84 -13.52
CA GLU A 439 -25.43 -32.01 -13.64
C GLU A 439 -25.97 -31.11 -14.76
N HIS A 440 -26.67 -31.71 -15.73
CA HIS A 440 -27.39 -30.99 -16.77
C HIS A 440 -28.89 -31.23 -16.64
N LYS A 441 -29.62 -30.20 -16.19
CA LYS A 441 -31.08 -30.21 -16.07
C LYS A 441 -31.69 -29.79 -17.39
N PHE A 442 -32.67 -30.54 -17.88
CA PHE A 442 -33.45 -30.17 -19.06
C PHE A 442 -34.93 -30.11 -18.67
N GLY A 443 -35.58 -28.99 -19.00
CA GLY A 443 -37.00 -28.79 -18.71
C GLY A 443 -37.85 -29.69 -19.61
N ARG A 444 -38.86 -30.36 -19.03
CA ARG A 444 -39.96 -30.90 -19.83
C ARG A 444 -40.72 -29.72 -20.43
N PHE A 445 -40.81 -29.68 -21.76
CA PHE A 445 -41.99 -29.07 -22.39
C PHE A 445 -43.21 -29.95 -22.14
#